data_AF-A0A6B3CUW3-F1
#
_entry.id   AF-A0A6B3CUW3-F1
#
_cell.length_a   1.000
_cell.length_b   1.000
_cell.length_c   1.000
_cell.angle_alpha   90.00
_cell.angle_beta   90.00
_cell.angle_gamma   90.00
#
_symmetry.space_group_name_H-M   'P 1'
#
loop_
_entity.id
_entity.type
_entity.pdbx_description
1 polymer ?
#
loop_
_entity_poly.entity_id
_entity_poly.type
_entity_poly.pdbx_seq_one_letter_code
_entity_poly.pdbx_strand_id
1 'polypeptide(L)' 'MPVLVASDLDRTLIYSAAALGLTVPDAEAPRLLCVEVYEGRPLSYLTETAARLLAELAGTAVFVPTTTRT' A
#
# COMPACT_ATOMS: atom_id res chain seq x y z
N MET A 1 -21.59 15.33 7.37
CA MET A 1 -20.59 15.48 6.30
C MET A 1 -19.79 14.19 6.22
N PRO A 2 -19.59 13.60 5.03
CA PRO A 2 -18.69 12.46 4.92
C PRO A 2 -17.24 12.88 5.25
N VAL A 3 -16.50 12.00 5.92
CA VAL A 3 -15.05 12.19 6.11
C VAL A 3 -14.36 11.95 4.77
N LEU A 4 -13.47 12.86 4.37
CA LEU A 4 -12.60 12.68 3.21
C LEU A 4 -11.18 12.41 3.70
N VAL A 5 -10.56 11.37 3.15
CA VAL A 5 -9.15 11.03 3.39
C VAL A 5 -8.41 11.09 2.07
N ALA A 6 -7.47 12.03 1.96
CA ALA A 6 -6.54 12.13 0.86
C ALA A 6 -5.21 11.51 1.28
N SER A 7 -4.70 10.55 0.51
CA SER A 7 -3.42 9.89 0.81
C SER A 7 -2.56 9.82 -0.43
N ASP A 8 -1.27 10.07 -0.26
CA ASP A 8 -0.26 9.68 -1.23
C ASP A 8 -0.16 8.15 -1.35
N LEU A 9 0.46 7.68 -2.45
CA LEU A 9 0.67 6.27 -2.75
C LEU A 9 2.10 5.81 -2.46
N ASP A 10 3.08 6.33 -3.20
CA ASP A 10 4.46 5.83 -3.16
C ASP A 10 5.15 6.13 -1.84
N ARG A 11 5.66 5.09 -1.18
CA ARG A 11 6.26 5.19 0.17
C ARG A 11 5.30 5.66 1.26
N THR A 12 4.00 5.70 0.97
CA THR A 12 2.92 5.96 1.94
C THR A 12 2.04 4.73 2.11
N LEU A 13 1.46 4.23 1.01
CA LEU A 13 0.62 3.03 1.01
C LEU A 13 1.27 1.85 0.31
N ILE A 14 2.05 2.11 -0.74
CA ILE A 14 2.67 1.09 -1.56
C ILE A 14 4.18 1.35 -1.69
N TYR A 15 4.94 0.26 -1.72
CA TYR A 15 6.40 0.28 -1.67
C TYR A 15 6.96 -0.67 -2.72
N SER A 16 8.03 -0.27 -3.39
CA SER A 16 8.84 -1.23 -4.15
C SER A 16 9.61 -2.16 -3.21
N ALA A 17 10.10 -3.29 -3.70
CA ALA A 17 10.89 -4.23 -2.89
C ALA A 17 12.08 -3.55 -2.20
N ALA A 18 12.75 -2.62 -2.88
CA ALA A 18 13.88 -1.86 -2.34
C ALA A 18 13.49 -0.81 -1.29
N ALA A 19 12.22 -0.39 -1.26
CA ALA A 19 11.72 0.64 -0.35
C ALA A 19 10.97 0.08 0.87
N LEU A 20 10.80 -1.24 0.97
CA LEU A 20 10.06 -1.89 2.07
C LEU A 20 10.69 -1.67 3.45
N GLY A 21 12.02 -1.60 3.53
CA GLY A 21 12.73 -1.31 4.78
C GLY A 21 12.47 -2.32 5.90
N LEU A 22 12.12 -3.57 5.58
CA LEU A 22 11.91 -4.62 6.58
C LEU A 22 13.25 -5.04 7.17
N THR A 23 13.42 -4.88 8.47
CA THR A 23 14.67 -5.17 9.20
C THR A 23 14.62 -6.48 10.00
N VAL A 24 13.56 -7.26 9.83
CA VAL A 24 13.34 -8.54 10.50
C VAL A 24 13.76 -9.69 9.57
N PRO A 25 14.08 -10.88 10.11
CA PRO A 25 14.28 -12.08 9.29
C PRO A 25 13.06 -12.38 8.41
N ASP A 26 13.27 -12.98 7.24
CA ASP A 26 12.19 -13.27 6.29
C ASP A 26 11.06 -14.11 6.88
N ALA A 27 11.37 -15.04 7.78
CA ALA A 27 10.37 -15.87 8.47
C ALA A 27 9.45 -15.08 9.41
N GLU A 28 9.89 -13.90 9.85
CA GLU A 28 9.17 -12.98 10.73
C GLU A 28 8.61 -11.77 9.98
N ALA A 29 8.99 -11.61 8.70
CA ALA A 29 8.51 -10.52 7.87
C ALA A 29 6.99 -10.59 7.69
N PRO A 30 6.29 -9.44 7.66
CA PRO A 30 4.86 -9.42 7.40
C PRO A 30 4.57 -9.97 6.00
N ARG A 31 3.42 -10.64 5.86
CA ARG A 31 2.96 -11.07 4.54
C ARG A 31 2.75 -9.85 3.64
N LEU A 32 3.41 -9.85 2.49
CA LEU A 32 3.32 -8.82 1.47
C LEU A 32 2.35 -9.25 0.37
N LEU A 33 1.57 -8.28 -0.11
CA LEU A 33 0.69 -8.43 -1.26
C LEU A 33 1.26 -7.61 -2.41
N CYS A 34 1.49 -8.24 -3.56
CA CYS A 34 1.80 -7.52 -4.79
C CYS A 34 0.52 -6.87 -5.32
N VAL A 35 0.53 -5.54 -5.47
CA VAL A 35 -0.62 -4.76 -5.93
C VAL A 35 -0.39 -4.04 -7.25
N GLU A 36 0.83 -4.10 -7.76
CA GLU A 36 1.16 -3.55 -9.07
C GLU A 36 2.17 -4.45 -9.77
N VAL A 37 1.90 -4.74 -11.04
CA VAL A 37 2.82 -5.47 -11.93
C VAL A 37 3.14 -4.55 -13.10
N TYR A 38 4.43 -4.37 -13.37
CA TYR A 38 4.94 -3.55 -14.46
C TYR A 38 5.91 -4.37 -15.30
N GLU A 39 5.73 -4.37 -16.62
CA GLU A 39 6.52 -5.19 -17.57
C GLU A 39 6.62 -6.67 -17.18
N GLY A 40 5.51 -7.23 -16.67
CA GLY A 40 5.44 -8.62 -16.22
C GLY A 40 6.17 -8.91 -14.90
N ARG A 41 6.63 -7.88 -14.19
CA ARG A 41 7.32 -8.01 -12.90
C ARG A 41 6.54 -7.32 -11.78
N PRO A 42 6.43 -7.95 -10.60
CA PRO A 42 5.93 -7.28 -9.40
C PRO A 42 6.70 -5.99 -9.12
N LEU A 43 5.99 -4.86 -9.08
CA LEU A 43 6.56 -3.53 -8.88
C LEU A 43 6.32 -3.02 -7.47
N SER A 44 5.07 -3.08 -7.01
CA SER A 44 4.64 -2.44 -5.76
C SER A 44 3.92 -3.43 -4.84
N TYR A 45 4.22 -3.28 -3.55
CA TYR A 45 3.76 -4.13 -2.48
C TYR A 45 3.20 -3.30 -1.32
N LEU A 46 2.32 -3.90 -0.55
CA LEU A 46 1.99 -3.46 0.80
C LEU A 46 1.81 -4.67 1.70
N THR A 47 1.75 -4.46 3.01
CA THR A 47 1.44 -5.57 3.93
C THR A 47 -0.03 -5.96 3.81
N GLU A 48 -0.33 -7.24 4.07
CA GLU A 48 -1.71 -7.74 4.15
C GLU A 48 -2.54 -6.98 5.20
N THR A 49 -1.91 -6.57 6.30
CA THR A 49 -2.56 -5.75 7.33
C THR A 49 -2.96 -4.37 6.79
N ALA A 50 -2.07 -3.69 6.06
CA ALA A 50 -2.39 -2.41 5.46
C ALA A 50 -3.51 -2.52 4.42
N ALA A 51 -3.56 -3.61 3.64
CA ALA A 51 -4.65 -3.85 2.68
C ALA A 51 -6.00 -3.97 3.38
N ARG A 52 -6.08 -4.74 4.48
CA ARG A 52 -7.31 -4.86 5.28
C ARG A 52 -7.75 -3.52 5.85
N LEU A 53 -6.83 -2.77 6.47
CA LEU A 53 -7.12 -1.47 7.06
C LEU A 53 -7.59 -0.44 6.02
N LEU A 54 -7.01 -0.46 4.82
CA LEU A 54 -7.43 0.42 3.74
C LEU A 54 -8.85 0.09 3.25
N ALA A 55 -9.21 -1.20 3.20
CA ALA A 55 -10.57 -1.61 2.87
C ALA A 55 -11.59 -1.17 3.94
N GLU A 56 -11.24 -1.30 5.23
CA GLU A 56 -12.07 -0.81 6.34
C GLU A 56 -12.24 0.72 6.29
N LEU A 57 -11.16 1.45 6.00
CA LEU A 57 -11.19 2.90 5.86
C LEU A 57 -12.09 3.33 4.69
N ALA A 58 -11.96 2.69 3.53
CA ALA A 58 -12.78 2.97 2.36
C ALA A 58 -14.27 2.67 2.58
N GLY A 59 -14.61 1.78 3.53
CA GLY A 59 -15.99 1.53 3.96
C GLY A 59 -16.61 2.62 4.84
N THR A 60 -15.80 3.53 5.40
CA THR A 60 -16.24 4.54 6.37
C THR A 60 -15.96 5.99 5.94
N ALA A 61 -15.10 6.19 4.93
CA ALA A 61 -14.72 7.50 4.42
C ALA A 61 -14.60 7.51 2.88
N VAL A 62 -14.71 8.69 2.29
CA VAL A 62 -14.33 8.88 0.88
C VAL A 62 -12.81 8.92 0.81
N PHE A 63 -12.22 7.88 0.24
CA PHE A 63 -10.79 7.76 0.08
C PHE A 63 -10.35 8.24 -1.31
N VAL A 64 -9.42 9.20 -1.35
CA VAL A 64 -8.92 9.82 -2.58
C VAL A 64 -7.39 9.64 -2.67
N PRO A 65 -6.89 8.78 -3.57
CA PRO A 65 -5.47 8.77 -3.91
C PRO A 65 -5.03 10.13 -4.44
N THR A 66 -3.97 10.69 -3.85
CA THR A 66 -3.39 11.98 -4.21
C THR A 66 -1.92 11.78 -4.49
N THR A 67 -1.59 11.43 -5.72
CA THR A 67 -0.27 10.95 -6.14
C THR A 67 0.26 11.76 -7.32
N THR A 68 1.58 11.74 -7.51
CA THR A 68 2.24 12.30 -8.70
C THR A 68 2.29 11.33 -9.88
N ARG A 69 1.77 10.10 -9.73
CA ARG A 69 1.67 9.11 -10.82
C ARG A 69 0.67 9.57 -11.89
N THR A 70 0.96 9.25 -13.16
CA THR A 70 0.17 9.62 -14.35
C THR A 70 -0.36 8.40 -15.07
#